data_AF-A0A969PK70-F1
#
_entry.id   AF-A0A969PK70-F1
#
_cell.length_a   1.000
_cell.length_b   1.000
_cell.length_c   1.000
_cell.angle_alpha   90.00
_cell.angle_beta   90.00
_cell.angle_gamma   90.00
#
_symmetry.space_group_name_H-M   'P 1'
#
loop_
_entity.id
_entity.type
_entity.pdbx_description
1 polymer ?
#
loop_
_entity_poly.entity_id
_entity_poly.type
_entity_poly.pdbx_seq_one_letter_code
_entity_poly.pdbx_strand_id
1 'polypeptide(L)'
;MDWQADKAQEHLQKTGEITVIIQDNYSVHKSQKVKPKEPEWREKGLEFFFLSSYSPELNQIEPEWHQLKTHELAGRMFEDEYDLAQAVIEGIEERSQKTVIYVNDFALIN
;
A
#
# COMPACT_ATOMS: atom_id res chain seq x y z
N MET A 1 -10.93 -1.76 -0.15
CA MET A 1 -11.11 -0.65 0.81
C MET A 1 -11.96 -1.07 2.00
N ASP A 2 -13.06 -1.83 1.82
CA ASP A 2 -13.84 -2.33 2.97
C ASP A 2 -13.00 -3.17 3.94
N TRP A 3 -12.15 -4.09 3.45
CA TRP A 3 -11.22 -4.85 4.30
C TRP A 3 -10.27 -3.95 5.12
N GLN A 4 -9.72 -2.91 4.50
CA GLN A 4 -8.89 -1.93 5.21
C GLN A 4 -9.69 -1.18 6.28
N ALA A 5 -10.96 -0.87 6.03
CA ALA A 5 -11.83 -0.19 6.98
C ALA A 5 -12.17 -1.10 8.18
N ASP A 6 -12.40 -2.39 7.95
CA ASP A 6 -12.63 -3.35 9.03
C ASP A 6 -11.38 -3.48 9.92
N LYS A 7 -10.19 -3.50 9.32
CA LYS A 7 -8.92 -3.48 10.07
C LYS A 7 -8.71 -2.19 10.85
N ALA A 8 -9.05 -1.04 10.27
CA ALA A 8 -9.01 0.24 10.96
C ALA A 8 -9.99 0.28 12.14
N GLN A 9 -11.16 -0.34 12.02
CA GLN A 9 -12.15 -0.42 13.09
C GLN A 9 -11.65 -1.27 14.26
N GLU A 10 -11.06 -2.44 13.98
CA GLU A 10 -10.41 -3.27 15.00
C GLU A 10 -9.32 -2.49 15.74
N HIS A 11 -8.49 -1.74 15.00
CA HIS A 11 -7.44 -0.91 15.58
C HIS A 11 -8.01 0.21 16.46
N LEU A 12 -8.99 0.98 15.95
CA LEU A 12 -9.65 2.06 16.67
C LEU A 12 -10.28 1.58 17.98
N GLN A 13 -10.96 0.43 17.96
CA GLN A 13 -11.55 -0.15 19.17
C GLN A 13 -10.51 -0.55 20.21
N LYS A 14 -9.32 -0.95 19.76
CA LYS A 14 -8.23 -1.43 20.64
C LYS A 14 -7.37 -0.31 21.19
N THR A 15 -7.06 0.71 20.40
CA THR A 15 -6.08 1.77 20.74
C THR A 15 -6.72 3.14 20.96
N GLY A 16 -7.92 3.37 20.40
CA GLY A 16 -8.54 4.69 20.32
C GLY A 16 -7.95 5.57 19.21
N GLU A 17 -7.07 5.03 18.37
CA GLU A 17 -6.38 5.75 17.31
C GLU A 17 -7.03 5.47 15.94
N ILE A 18 -7.10 6.50 15.09
CA ILE A 18 -7.57 6.36 13.71
C ILE A 18 -6.45 5.86 12.80
N THR A 19 -6.83 5.21 11.70
CA THR A 19 -5.91 4.82 10.63
C THR A 19 -6.04 5.80 9.47
N VAL A 20 -4.91 6.31 8.99
CA VAL A 20 -4.86 7.20 7.82
C VAL A 20 -4.11 6.50 6.69
N ILE A 21 -4.75 6.34 5.54
CA ILE A 21 -4.11 5.87 4.31
C ILE A 21 -3.66 7.10 3.50
N ILE A 22 -2.37 7.16 3.20
CA ILE A 22 -1.78 8.19 2.34
C ILE A 22 -1.75 7.66 0.91
N GLN A 23 -2.31 8.40 -0.05
CA GLN A 23 -2.32 8.05 -1.47
C GLN A 23 -1.75 9.19 -2.31
N ASP A 24 -1.19 8.85 -3.47
CA ASP A 24 -0.87 9.84 -4.48
C ASP A 24 -2.15 10.42 -5.13
N ASN A 25 -1.99 11.43 -5.97
CA ASN A 25 -3.13 12.13 -6.58
C ASN A 25 -3.61 11.47 -7.89
N TYR A 26 -3.29 10.19 -8.12
CA TYR A 26 -3.65 9.49 -9.36
C TYR A 26 -5.17 9.44 -9.56
N SER A 27 -5.62 9.73 -10.78
CA SER A 27 -7.03 10.03 -11.09
C SER A 27 -7.99 8.86 -10.78
N VAL A 28 -7.48 7.63 -10.79
CA VAL A 28 -8.23 6.41 -10.45
C VAL A 28 -8.62 6.36 -8.97
N HIS A 29 -7.85 7.01 -8.08
CA HIS A 29 -8.18 7.08 -6.64
C HIS A 29 -9.38 7.99 -6.35
N LYS A 30 -9.77 8.86 -7.29
CA LYS A 30 -10.89 9.81 -7.15
C LYS A 30 -12.22 9.30 -7.69
N SER A 31 -12.37 7.98 -7.84
CA SER A 31 -13.54 7.41 -8.51
C SER A 31 -14.86 7.73 -7.79
N GLN A 32 -15.93 7.91 -8.56
CA GLN A 32 -17.28 8.16 -8.00
C GLN A 32 -17.80 7.00 -7.14
N LYS A 33 -17.22 5.81 -7.24
CA LYS A 33 -17.59 4.63 -6.44
C LYS A 33 -17.06 4.70 -5.01
N VAL A 34 -16.02 5.49 -4.76
CA VAL A 34 -15.35 5.62 -3.46
C VAL A 34 -16.10 6.62 -2.57
N LYS A 35 -16.57 7.73 -3.14
CA LYS A 35 -17.24 8.83 -2.41
C LYS A 35 -18.42 8.39 -1.52
N PRO A 36 -19.32 7.48 -1.94
CA PRO A 36 -20.45 7.06 -1.10
C PRO A 36 -20.04 6.23 0.11
N LYS A 37 -18.86 5.61 0.08
CA LYS A 37 -18.32 4.74 1.12
C LYS A 37 -17.46 5.47 2.15
N GLU A 38 -16.94 6.65 1.81
CA GLU A 38 -16.11 7.47 2.71
C GLU A 38 -16.75 7.73 4.09
N PRO A 39 -18.06 8.04 4.22
CA PRO A 39 -18.68 8.21 5.53
C PRO A 39 -18.63 6.94 6.39
N GLU A 40 -18.96 5.78 5.79
CA GLU A 40 -18.91 4.48 6.47
C GLU A 40 -17.49 4.17 6.96
N TRP A 41 -16.49 4.41 6.11
CA TRP A 41 -15.09 4.15 6.47
C TRP A 41 -14.58 5.12 7.55
N ARG A 42 -15.01 6.39 7.52
CA ARG A 42 -14.67 7.34 8.58
C ARG A 42 -15.27 6.92 9.92
N GLU A 43 -16.50 6.41 9.95
CA GLU A 43 -17.10 5.86 11.19
C GLU A 43 -16.32 4.64 11.72
N LYS A 44 -15.69 3.87 10.82
CA LYS A 44 -14.76 2.79 11.15
C LYS A 44 -13.35 3.27 11.54
N GLY A 45 -13.11 4.58 11.60
CA GLY A 45 -11.80 5.14 11.95
C GLY A 45 -10.78 5.11 10.80
N LEU A 46 -11.22 4.95 9.55
CA LEU A 46 -10.36 5.01 8.37
C LEU A 46 -10.51 6.34 7.65
N GLU A 47 -9.41 7.07 7.49
CA GLU A 47 -9.34 8.31 6.70
C GLU A 47 -8.34 8.23 5.55
N PHE A 48 -8.52 9.10 4.56
CA PHE A 48 -7.64 9.21 3.39
C PHE A 48 -6.97 10.58 3.36
N PHE A 49 -5.67 10.58 3.12
CA PHE A 49 -4.88 11.77 2.85
C PHE A 49 -4.28 11.66 1.45
N PHE A 50 -4.56 12.64 0.59
CA PHE A 50 -4.03 12.68 -0.77
C PHE A 50 -2.85 13.65 -0.83
N LEU A 51 -1.71 13.16 -1.34
CA LEU A 51 -0.53 13.97 -1.56
C LEU A 51 -0.78 15.04 -2.64
N SER A 52 0.00 16.13 -2.60
CA SER A 52 0.02 17.12 -3.67
C SER A 52 0.43 16.49 -5.00
N SER A 53 -0.10 17.03 -6.11
CA SER A 53 0.26 16.56 -7.45
C SER A 53 1.77 16.75 -7.69
N TYR A 54 2.39 15.77 -8.34
CA TYR A 54 3.82 15.78 -8.67
C TYR A 54 4.74 15.89 -7.45
N SER A 55 4.36 15.28 -6.33
CA SER A 55 5.20 15.17 -5.12
C SER A 55 5.64 13.72 -4.81
N PRO A 56 6.35 13.05 -5.75
CA PRO A 56 6.87 11.70 -5.54
C PRO A 56 7.73 11.57 -4.28
N GLU A 57 8.48 12.62 -3.94
CA GLU A 57 9.35 12.70 -2.77
C GLU A 57 8.60 12.57 -1.43
N LEU A 58 7.29 12.82 -1.41
CA LEU A 58 6.45 12.68 -0.22
C LEU A 58 5.87 11.26 -0.08
N ASN A 59 5.98 10.45 -1.13
CA ASN A 59 5.47 9.09 -1.13
C ASN A 59 6.56 8.11 -0.65
N GLN A 60 6.47 7.71 0.62
CA GLN A 60 7.49 6.89 1.27
C GLN A 60 7.71 5.51 0.63
N ILE A 61 6.78 5.01 -0.19
CA ILE A 61 6.96 3.74 -0.90
C ILE A 61 7.89 3.87 -2.11
N GLU A 62 8.13 5.08 -2.63
CA GLU A 62 8.94 5.26 -3.84
C GLU A 62 10.42 4.88 -3.67
N PRO A 63 11.12 5.30 -2.59
CA PRO A 63 12.48 4.83 -2.32
C PRO A 63 12.57 3.31 -2.20
N GLU A 64 11.55 2.67 -1.61
CA GLU A 64 11.48 1.22 -1.46
C GLU A 64 11.39 0.51 -2.81
N TRP A 65 10.52 1.00 -3.71
CA TRP A 65 10.43 0.48 -5.07
C TRP A 65 11.69 0.77 -5.89
N HIS A 66 12.31 1.93 -5.71
CA HIS A 66 13.56 2.25 -6.39
C HIS A 66 14.65 1.27 -5.98
N GLN A 67 14.78 1.02 -4.68
CA GLN A 67 15.76 0.08 -4.16
C GLN A 67 15.50 -1.31 -4.72
N LEU A 68 14.29 -1.87 -4.54
CA LEU A 68 13.87 -3.18 -5.05
C LEU A 68 14.25 -3.39 -6.52
N LYS A 69 13.91 -2.42 -7.38
CA LYS A 69 14.18 -2.52 -8.82
C LYS A 69 15.66 -2.42 -9.16
N THR A 70 16.40 -1.59 -8.44
CA THR A 70 17.79 -1.23 -8.77
C THR A 70 18.80 -2.20 -8.19
N HIS A 71 18.50 -2.81 -7.05
CA HIS A 71 19.47 -3.61 -6.31
C HIS A 71 19.07 -5.08 -6.19
N GLU A 72 17.78 -5.38 -6.01
CA GLU A 72 17.31 -6.75 -5.81
C GLU A 72 16.87 -7.41 -7.14
N LEU A 73 16.31 -6.64 -8.07
CA LEU A 73 15.79 -7.17 -9.35
C LEU A 73 16.65 -6.83 -10.57
N ALA A 74 17.58 -5.88 -10.46
CA ALA A 74 18.35 -5.40 -11.60
C ALA A 74 19.19 -6.52 -12.24
N GLY A 75 19.10 -6.63 -13.57
CA GLY A 75 19.87 -7.61 -14.34
C GLY A 75 19.33 -9.05 -14.27
N ARG A 76 18.23 -9.29 -13.54
CA ARG A 76 17.51 -10.57 -13.57
C ARG A 76 16.64 -10.66 -14.82
N MET A 77 16.58 -11.86 -15.40
CA MET A 77 15.59 -12.23 -16.42
C MET A 77 14.66 -13.26 -15.80
N PHE A 78 13.38 -13.20 -16.15
CA PHE A 78 12.33 -14.08 -15.65
C PHE A 78 11.72 -14.82 -16.85
N GLU A 79 11.40 -16.10 -16.67
CA GLU A 79 10.88 -16.91 -17.78
C GLU A 79 9.41 -16.55 -18.07
N ASP A 80 8.65 -16.24 -17.03
CA ASP A 80 7.26 -15.81 -17.12
C ASP A 80 6.86 -14.79 -16.04
N GLU A 81 5.57 -14.42 -16.05
CA GLU A 81 4.99 -13.48 -15.09
C GLU A 81 4.96 -14.04 -13.66
N TYR A 82 4.81 -15.36 -13.50
CA TYR A 82 4.78 -16.01 -12.19
C TYR A 82 6.15 -15.89 -11.50
N ASP A 83 7.22 -16.18 -12.24
CA ASP A 83 8.60 -16.02 -11.76
C ASP A 83 8.90 -14.58 -11.36
N LEU A 84 8.43 -13.61 -12.15
CA LEU A 84 8.57 -12.19 -11.81
C LEU A 84 7.79 -11.85 -10.54
N ALA A 85 6.53 -12.28 -10.43
CA ALA A 85 5.68 -12.01 -9.28
C ALA A 85 6.28 -12.59 -8.00
N GLN A 86 6.78 -13.82 -8.05
CA GLN A 86 7.45 -14.46 -6.92
C GLN A 86 8.70 -13.68 -6.50
N ALA A 87 9.56 -13.30 -7.46
CA ALA A 87 10.76 -12.51 -7.15
C ALA A 87 10.44 -11.13 -6.55
N VAL A 88 9.34 -10.51 -6.97
CA VAL A 88 8.86 -9.25 -6.37
C VAL A 88 8.37 -9.47 -4.94
N ILE A 89 7.57 -10.52 -4.69
CA ILE A 89 7.07 -10.87 -3.36
C ILE A 89 8.23 -11.12 -2.41
N GLU A 90 9.16 -12.01 -2.79
CA GLU A 90 10.35 -12.33 -1.99
C GLU A 90 11.16 -11.07 -1.70
N GLY A 91 11.40 -10.23 -2.71
CA GLY A 91 12.12 -8.99 -2.54
C GLY A 91 11.43 -8.02 -1.57
N ILE A 92 10.11 -7.90 -1.60
CA ILE A 92 9.39 -7.04 -0.65
C ILE A 92 9.40 -7.64 0.76
N GLU A 93 9.26 -8.96 0.91
CA GLU A 93 9.34 -9.63 2.21
C GLU A 93 10.71 -9.43 2.86
N GLU A 94 11.80 -9.64 2.11
CA GLU A 94 13.17 -9.39 2.60
C GLU A 94 13.40 -7.94 3.00
N ARG A 95 12.80 -7.00 2.29
CA ARG A 95 12.89 -5.56 2.61
C ARG A 95 12.12 -5.22 3.87
N SER A 96 10.93 -5.80 4.07
CA SER A 96 10.11 -5.58 5.26
C SER A 96 10.82 -5.97 6.56
N GLN A 97 11.74 -6.94 6.52
CA GLN A 97 12.59 -7.32 7.66
C GLN A 97 13.68 -6.29 7.98
N LYS A 98 14.02 -5.40 7.04
CA LYS A 98 15.11 -4.42 7.12
C LYS A 98 14.62 -2.99 7.35
N THR A 99 13.33 -2.71 7.13
CA THR A 99 12.70 -1.39 7.34
C THR A 99 11.56 -1.47 8.36
N VAL A 100 11.07 -0.31 8.83
CA VAL A 100 9.87 -0.20 9.68
C VAL A 100 8.60 -0.21 8.80
N ILE A 101 8.60 -1.02 7.74
CA ILE A 101 7.48 -1.15 6.81
C ILE A 101 6.91 -2.54 7.00
N TYR A 102 5.70 -2.59 7.54
CA TYR A 102 4.99 -3.84 7.75
C TYR A 102 4.26 -4.23 6.47
N VAL A 103 4.58 -5.42 5.96
CA VAL A 103 3.91 -6.02 4.82
C VAL A 103 2.97 -7.09 5.35
N ASN A 104 1.66 -6.88 5.19
CA ASN A 104 0.64 -7.85 5.57
C ASN A 104 -0.05 -8.38 4.31
N ASP A 105 0.13 -9.68 4.06
CA ASP A 105 -0.51 -10.51 3.01
C ASP A 105 -0.43 -10.00 1.56
N PHE A 106 0.37 -10.69 0.74
CA PHE A 106 0.33 -10.60 -0.73
C PHE A 106 -0.82 -11.40 -1.37
N ALA A 107 -1.74 -11.95 -0.57
CA ALA A 107 -2.77 -12.90 -1.01
C ALA A 107 -3.85 -12.34 -1.95
N LEU A 108 -3.63 -11.19 -2.59
CA LEU A 108 -4.58 -10.52 -3.49
C LEU A 108 -4.18 -10.58 -4.98
N ILE A 109 -3.25 -11.44 -5.38
CA ILE A 109 -3.00 -11.73 -6.79
C ILE A 109 -3.48 -13.15 -7.11
N ASN A 110 -4.80 -13.30 -7.18
CA ASN A 110 -5.51 -14.35 -7.93
C ASN A 110 -6.90 -13.85 -8.30
#